data_AF-Q89Y88-F1
#
_entry.id   AF-Q89Y88-F1
#
_cell.length_a   1.000
_cell.length_b   1.000
_cell.length_c   1.000
_cell.angle_alpha   90.00
_cell.angle_beta   90.00
_cell.angle_gamma   90.00
#
_symmetry.space_group_name_H-M   'P 1'
#
loop_
_entity.id
_entity.type
_entity.pdbx_description
1 polymer ?
#
loop_
_entity_poly.entity_id
_entity_poly.type
_entity_poly.pdbx_seq_one_letter_code
_entity_poly.pdbx_strand_id
1 'polypeptide(L)' 'MTESKFLTPEEVSARYRGEVSVGTLRNWRAMRTGPAYIKIGKAVLYPVDELDAWDRGNLVICSASKELNVS' A
#
# COMPACT_ATOMS: atom_id res chain seq x y z
N MET A 1 5.56 -14.33 16.75
CA MET A 1 4.78 -14.13 15.51
C MET A 1 5.79 -14.02 14.39
N THR A 2 5.81 -14.97 13.46
CA THR A 2 6.71 -14.90 12.29
C THR A 2 6.15 -13.87 11.33
N GLU A 3 6.94 -12.86 10.97
CA GLU A 3 6.56 -11.86 9.99
C GLU A 3 6.47 -12.52 8.61
N SER A 4 5.25 -12.62 8.07
CA SER A 4 5.02 -13.20 6.76
C SER A 4 5.57 -12.26 5.70
N LYS A 5 6.57 -12.73 4.94
CA LYS A 5 7.22 -11.93 3.87
C LYS A 5 6.27 -11.52 2.74
N PHE A 6 5.18 -12.25 2.55
CA PHE A 6 4.19 -12.03 1.51
C PHE A 6 2.78 -12.04 2.08
N LEU A 7 1.94 -11.12 1.59
CA LEU A 7 0.54 -11.01 1.94
C LEU A 7 -0.34 -11.33 0.73
N THR A 8 -1.42 -12.07 0.97
CA THR A 8 -2.54 -12.25 0.04
C THR A 8 -3.36 -10.96 -0.10
N PRO A 9 -4.20 -10.80 -1.14
CA PRO A 9 -5.05 -9.62 -1.29
C PRO A 9 -5.95 -9.37 -0.07
N GLU A 10 -6.44 -10.43 0.56
CA GLU A 10 -7.27 -10.39 1.77
C GLU A 10 -6.46 -9.86 2.97
N GLU A 11 -5.22 -10.32 3.14
CA GLU A 11 -4.32 -9.84 4.20
C GLU A 11 -3.88 -8.39 3.97
N VAL A 12 -3.66 -7.97 2.73
CA VAL A 12 -3.42 -6.55 2.40
C VAL A 12 -4.64 -5.69 2.72
N SER A 13 -5.85 -6.17 2.38
CA SER A 13 -7.07 -5.47 2.73
C SER A 13 -7.23 -5.34 4.25
N ALA A 14 -6.93 -6.41 5.00
CA ALA A 14 -6.91 -6.39 6.46
C ALA A 14 -5.85 -5.43 7.04
N ARG A 15 -4.65 -5.35 6.43
CA ARG A 15 -3.60 -4.37 6.80
C ARG A 15 -4.13 -2.94 6.75
N TYR A 16 -4.90 -2.59 5.73
CA TYR A 16 -5.55 -1.28 5.60
C TYR A 16 -6.93 -1.22 6.25
N ARG A 17 -7.27 -2.14 7.16
CA ARG A 17 -8.53 -2.19 7.92
C ARG A 17 -9.80 -2.20 7.02
N GLY A 18 -9.69 -2.70 5.80
CA GLY A 18 -10.78 -2.76 4.83
C GLY A 18 -10.96 -1.51 3.97
N GLU A 19 -10.29 -0.39 4.25
CA GLU A 19 -10.39 0.85 3.46
C GLU A 19 -9.85 0.64 2.03
N VAL A 20 -8.83 -0.21 1.89
CA VAL A 20 -8.39 -0.73 0.60
C VAL A 20 -8.99 -2.13 0.41
N SER A 21 -10.07 -2.21 -0.34
CA SER A 21 -10.75 -3.48 -0.61
C SER A 21 -9.96 -4.39 -1.56
N VAL A 22 -10.20 -5.70 -1.50
CA VAL A 22 -9.66 -6.67 -2.49
C VAL A 22 -10.07 -6.30 -3.93
N GLY A 23 -11.26 -5.74 -4.11
CA GLY A 23 -11.74 -5.22 -5.39
C GLY A 23 -10.89 -4.05 -5.90
N THR A 24 -10.53 -3.12 -5.02
CA THR A 24 -9.61 -2.01 -5.31
C THR A 24 -8.25 -2.54 -5.73
N LEU A 25 -7.67 -3.48 -4.98
CA LEU A 25 -6.40 -4.13 -5.33
C LEU A 25 -6.46 -4.87 -6.68
N ARG A 26 -7.60 -5.51 -7.00
CA ARG A 26 -7.82 -6.12 -8.32
C ARG A 26 -7.84 -5.08 -9.44
N ASN A 27 -8.53 -3.96 -9.23
CA ASN A 27 -8.60 -2.88 -10.20
C ASN A 27 -7.23 -2.24 -10.46
N TRP A 28 -6.50 -1.94 -9.38
CA TRP A 28 -5.12 -1.44 -9.42
C TRP A 28 -4.20 -2.34 -10.25
N ARG A 29 -4.22 -3.66 -10.01
CA ARG A 29 -3.45 -4.62 -10.83
C ARG A 29 -3.84 -4.59 -12.31
N ALA A 30 -5.13 -4.45 -12.63
CA ALA A 30 -5.59 -4.35 -14.01
C ALA A 30 -5.11 -3.06 -14.69
N MET A 31 -5.10 -1.96 -13.95
CA MET A 31 -4.63 -0.65 -14.40
C MET A 31 -3.09 -0.50 -14.33
N ARG A 32 -2.39 -1.48 -13.76
CA ARG A 32 -0.95 -1.43 -13.42
C ARG A 32 -0.60 -0.22 -12.55
N THR A 33 -1.49 0.11 -11.63
CA THR A 33 -1.26 1.10 -10.57
C THR A 33 -1.22 0.39 -9.21
N GLY A 34 -0.77 1.09 -8.16
CA GLY A 34 -0.73 0.54 -6.80
C GLY A 34 0.58 -0.15 -6.42
N PRO A 35 0.62 -0.82 -5.26
CA PRO A 35 1.80 -1.52 -4.78
C PRO A 35 2.19 -2.68 -5.69
N ALA A 36 3.49 -2.97 -5.77
CA ALA A 36 4.00 -4.08 -6.56
C ALA A 36 3.49 -5.42 -6.02
N TYR A 37 3.29 -6.37 -6.93
CA TYR A 37 2.77 -7.69 -6.62
C TYR A 37 3.45 -8.76 -7.46
N ILE A 38 3.47 -9.99 -6.94
CA ILE A 38 3.94 -11.17 -7.64
C ILE A 38 2.72 -11.99 -8.06
N LYS A 39 2.72 -12.48 -9.30
CA LYS A 39 1.70 -13.40 -9.80
C LYS A 39 2.33 -14.74 -10.15
N ILE A 40 1.91 -15.81 -9.49
CA ILE A 40 2.35 -17.18 -9.73
C ILE A 40 1.12 -18.04 -9.99
N GLY A 41 0.86 -18.34 -11.28
CA GLY A 41 -0.37 -19.01 -11.68
C GLY A 41 -1.62 -18.22 -11.28
N LYS A 42 -2.43 -18.81 -10.38
CA LYS A 42 -3.64 -18.17 -9.81
C LYS A 42 -3.34 -17.34 -8.55
N ALA A 43 -2.20 -17.56 -7.91
CA ALA A 43 -1.84 -16.84 -6.70
C ALA A 43 -1.36 -15.43 -7.02
N VAL A 44 -1.76 -14.47 -6.18
CA VAL A 44 -1.22 -13.12 -6.18
C VAL A 44 -0.81 -12.76 -4.77
N LEU A 45 0.42 -12.29 -4.64
CA LEU A 45 1.06 -12.01 -3.38
C LEU A 45 1.69 -10.62 -3.42
N TYR A 46 1.66 -9.92 -2.29
CA TYR A 46 2.27 -8.62 -2.09
C TYR A 46 3.43 -8.78 -1.11
N PRO A 47 4.67 -8.58 -1.53
CA PRO A 47 5.80 -8.51 -0.61
C PRO A 47 5.59 -7.36 0.38
N VAL A 48 5.86 -7.58 1.67
CA VAL A 48 5.67 -6.54 2.71
C VAL A 48 6.53 -5.30 2.42
N ASP A 49 7.80 -5.51 2.04
CA ASP A 49 8.73 -4.41 1.74
C ASP A 49 8.23 -3.50 0.61
N GLU A 50 7.55 -4.08 -0.39
CA GLU A 50 6.98 -3.35 -1.54
C GLU A 50 5.71 -2.58 -1.14
N LEU A 51 4.91 -3.12 -0.23
CA LEU A 51 3.78 -2.38 0.36
C LEU A 51 4.28 -1.19 1.17
N ASP A 52 5.34 -1.37 1.97
CA ASP A 52 5.92 -0.28 2.74
C ASP A 52 6.52 0.80 1.83
N ALA A 53 7.15 0.40 0.72
CA ALA A 53 7.63 1.34 -0.29
C ALA A 53 6.50 2.14 -0.92
N TRP A 54 5.38 1.47 -1.24
CA TRP A 54 4.18 2.12 -1.75
C TRP A 54 3.60 3.10 -0.73
N ASP A 55 3.48 2.71 0.54
CA ASP A 55 2.97 3.58 1.61
C ASP A 55 3.81 4.85 1.74
N ARG A 56 5.14 4.71 1.75
CA ARG A 56 6.06 5.86 1.76
C ARG A 56 5.85 6.80 0.57
N GLY A 57 5.58 6.25 -0.62
CA GLY A 57 5.27 7.03 -1.82
C GLY A 57 3.92 7.74 -1.77
N ASN A 58 2.98 7.29 -0.94
CA ASN A 58 1.66 7.89 -0.78
C ASN A 58 1.56 8.82 0.45
N LEU A 59 2.66 9.04 1.17
CA LEU A 59 2.68 10.00 2.28
C LEU A 59 2.37 11.41 1.78
N VAL A 60 1.33 12.01 2.32
CA VAL A 60 1.03 13.43 2.12
C VAL A 60 1.85 14.23 3.13
N ILE A 61 2.93 14.87 2.66
CA ILE A 61 3.76 15.74 3.51
C ILE A 61 3.01 17.04 3.77
N CYS A 62 2.40 17.14 4.94
CA CYS A 62 1.83 18.39 5.41
C CYS A 62 2.97 19.32 5.84
N SER A 63 3.20 20.41 5.10
CA SER A 63 4.08 21.47 5.59
C SER A 63 3.36 22.24 6.70
N ALA A 64 4.03 22.44 7.83
CA ALA A 64 3.57 23.41 8.83
C ALA A 64 3.59 24.80 8.17
N SER A 65 2.48 25.52 8.31
CA SER A 65 2.30 26.86 7.78
C SER A 65 3.54 27.72 8.06
N LYS A 66 4.05 28.37 7.00
CA LYS A 66 5.16 29.31 7.00
C LYS A 66 5.15 30.18 8.27
N GLU A 67 6.24 30.13 9.02
CA GLU A 67 6.43 30.88 10.26
C GLU A 67 6.00 32.35 10.09
N LEU A 68 5.15 32.81 11.00
CA LEU A 68 4.75 34.20 11.14
C LEU A 68 6.00 35.02 11.49
N ASN A 69 6.62 35.64 10.50
CA ASN A 69 7.56 36.74 10.73
C ASN A 69 6.76 37.95 11.21
N VAL A 70 6.50 38.02 12.52
CA VAL A 70 6.07 39.25 13.19
C VAL A 70 7.32 40.09 13.41
N SER A 71 7.43 41.13 12.59
CA SER A 71 8.42 42.21 12.73
C SER A 71 8.19 43.07 13.97
#